data_AF-A0A7W1SF39-F1
#
_entry.id   AF-A0A7W1SF39-F1
#
_cell.length_a   1.000
_cell.length_b   1.000
_cell.length_c   1.000
_cell.angle_alpha   90.00
_cell.angle_beta   90.00
_cell.angle_gamma   90.00
#
_symmetry.space_group_name_H-M   'P 1'
#
loop_
_entity.id
_entity.type
_entity.pdbx_description
1 polymer ?
#
loop_
_entity_poly.entity_id
_entity_poly.type
_entity_poly.pdbx_seq_one_letter_code
_entity_poly.pdbx_strand_id
1 'polypeptide(L)'
;MELDTSGWSGDGDFTRRLIEVLSVLPGVRLLKVEDAPASRADAGFSFISNELFVQFETVRRISRGRFLRIIPWNVLREEKVQSLAGLEEAFTSVPDVGPPDYSDDGMVQYLRAERIIPAYQTKAYKLIELVRLYEAGTIPRRDS
;
A
#
# COMPACT_ATOMS: atom_id res chain seq x y z
N MET A 1 14.00 4.62 -0.14
CA MET A 1 12.65 5.03 0.26
C MET A 1 12.73 5.81 1.58
N GLU A 2 12.07 6.95 1.67
CA GLU A 2 11.81 7.69 2.92
C GLU A 2 10.54 7.15 3.58
N LEU A 3 10.53 6.96 4.91
CA LEU A 3 9.43 6.34 5.64
C LEU A 3 8.88 7.31 6.70
N ASP A 4 7.59 7.63 6.62
CA ASP A 4 6.84 8.40 7.62
C ASP A 4 5.82 7.50 8.31
N THR A 5 6.06 7.20 9.60
CA THR A 5 5.16 6.42 10.45
C THR A 5 4.56 7.25 11.58
N SER A 6 4.62 8.58 11.49
CA SER A 6 4.16 9.46 12.58
C SER A 6 2.66 9.32 12.89
N GLY A 7 1.87 8.87 11.91
CA GLY A 7 0.43 8.61 12.05
C GLY A 7 0.06 7.14 12.30
N TRP A 8 1.03 6.24 12.48
CA TRP A 8 0.81 4.82 12.68
C TRP A 8 1.12 4.40 14.11
N SER A 9 0.20 3.68 14.75
CA SER A 9 0.33 3.12 16.10
C SER A 9 1.48 2.12 16.24
N GLY A 10 1.89 1.50 15.13
CA GLY A 10 2.80 0.35 15.14
C GLY A 10 2.07 -1.00 15.13
N ASP A 11 0.73 -0.99 15.16
CA ASP A 11 -0.09 -2.20 15.14
C ASP A 11 -0.23 -2.78 13.73
N GLY A 12 -0.20 -4.12 13.63
CA GLY A 12 -0.37 -4.85 12.38
C GLY A 12 0.92 -5.50 11.89
N ASP A 13 1.00 -6.83 12.01
CA ASP A 13 2.16 -7.60 11.55
C ASP A 13 2.21 -7.72 10.03
N PHE A 14 1.05 -7.70 9.36
CA PHE A 14 1.01 -7.68 7.91
C PHE A 14 1.45 -6.33 7.34
N THR A 15 1.07 -5.23 7.99
CA THR A 15 1.50 -3.87 7.67
C THR A 15 3.01 -3.73 7.78
N ARG A 16 3.61 -4.24 8.86
CA ARG A 16 5.07 -4.27 9.03
C ARG A 16 5.76 -5.02 7.89
N ARG A 17 5.24 -6.20 7.52
CA ARG A 17 5.77 -6.98 6.37
C ARG A 17 5.66 -6.23 5.05
N LEU A 18 4.55 -5.54 4.80
CA LEU A 18 4.39 -4.71 3.60
C LEU A 18 5.40 -3.56 3.55
N ILE A 19 5.67 -2.90 4.68
CA ILE A 19 6.70 -1.86 4.78
C ILE A 19 8.08 -2.43 4.43
N GLU A 20 8.43 -3.60 4.97
CA GLU A 20 9.70 -4.29 4.68
C GLU A 20 9.84 -4.60 3.18
N VAL A 21 8.79 -5.16 2.56
CA VAL A 21 8.78 -5.45 1.12
C VAL A 21 8.88 -4.16 0.29
N LEU A 22 8.11 -3.12 0.62
CA LEU A 22 8.17 -1.83 -0.08
C LEU A 22 9.54 -1.16 0.05
N SER A 23 10.24 -1.35 1.18
CA SER A 23 11.56 -0.76 1.41
C SER A 23 12.64 -1.29 0.47
N VAL A 24 12.48 -2.52 -0.03
CA VAL A 24 13.42 -3.17 -0.96
C VAL A 24 12.99 -3.08 -2.42
N LEU A 25 11.72 -2.72 -2.68
CA LEU A 25 11.22 -2.55 -4.04
C LEU A 25 11.74 -1.24 -4.67
N PRO A 26 12.28 -1.28 -5.90
CA PRO A 26 12.75 -0.09 -6.59
C PRO A 26 11.58 0.80 -7.01
N GLY A 27 11.83 2.10 -7.13
CA GLY A 27 10.87 3.07 -7.65
C GLY A 27 9.89 3.63 -6.63
N VAL A 28 9.95 3.23 -5.35
CA VAL A 28 9.22 3.88 -4.25
C VAL A 28 10.12 4.92 -3.58
N ARG A 29 9.75 6.19 -3.74
CA ARG A 29 10.48 7.33 -3.17
C ARG A 29 10.14 7.52 -1.70
N LEU A 30 8.85 7.58 -1.37
CA LEU A 30 8.34 7.82 -0.02
C LEU A 30 7.20 6.87 0.29
N LEU A 31 7.12 6.41 1.53
CA LEU A 31 6.02 5.66 2.09
C LEU A 31 5.55 6.34 3.37
N LYS A 32 4.27 6.67 3.44
CA LYS A 32 3.61 7.13 4.66
C LYS A 32 2.64 6.09 5.16
N VAL A 33 2.59 5.87 6.47
CA VAL A 33 1.72 4.87 7.11
C VAL A 33 0.87 5.57 8.17
N GLU A 34 -0.43 5.29 8.16
CA GLU A 34 -1.41 5.86 9.09
C GLU A 34 -2.37 4.79 9.61
N ASP A 35 -2.80 4.92 10.87
CA ASP A 35 -3.95 4.17 11.37
C ASP A 35 -5.23 4.71 10.73
N ALA A 36 -6.06 3.82 10.19
CA ALA A 36 -7.37 4.21 9.71
C ALA A 36 -8.35 4.40 10.89
N PRO A 37 -9.34 5.30 10.77
CA PRO A 37 -10.34 5.52 11.83
C PRO A 37 -11.17 4.29 12.21
N ALA A 38 -11.18 3.25 11.37
CA ALA A 38 -12.00 2.06 11.53
C ALA A 38 -11.44 1.04 12.54
N SER A 39 -10.21 1.22 13.04
CA SER A 39 -9.60 0.32 14.02
C SER A 39 -10.45 0.19 15.29
N ARG A 40 -10.82 -1.03 15.66
CA ARG A 40 -11.75 -1.33 16.77
C ARG A 40 -11.40 -2.66 17.43
N ALA A 41 -11.38 -2.68 18.76
CA ALA A 41 -11.28 -3.90 19.55
C ALA A 41 -12.61 -4.18 20.28
N ASP A 42 -13.01 -5.46 20.32
CA ASP A 42 -14.17 -5.97 21.04
C ASP A 42 -13.81 -7.31 21.71
N ALA A 43 -14.66 -7.84 22.59
CA ALA A 43 -14.41 -9.03 23.40
C ALA A 43 -14.15 -10.32 22.59
N GLY A 44 -14.49 -10.34 21.30
CA GLY A 44 -14.30 -11.49 20.40
C GLY A 44 -13.38 -11.25 19.21
N PHE A 45 -13.02 -10.00 18.91
CA PHE A 45 -12.15 -9.68 17.79
C PHE A 45 -11.36 -8.39 17.99
N SER A 46 -10.20 -8.31 17.36
CA SER A 46 -9.46 -7.07 17.18
C SER A 46 -9.40 -6.78 15.69
N PHE A 47 -9.81 -5.58 15.29
CA PHE A 47 -9.76 -5.10 13.92
C PHE A 47 -8.76 -3.96 13.84
N ILE A 48 -7.65 -4.22 13.14
CA ILE A 48 -6.62 -3.26 12.79
C ILE A 48 -6.88 -2.82 11.35
N SER A 49 -6.94 -1.52 11.12
CA SER A 49 -7.04 -0.97 9.77
C SER A 49 -5.95 0.06 9.59
N ASN A 50 -5.09 -0.15 8.60
CA ASN A 50 -3.97 0.74 8.29
C ASN A 50 -4.05 1.21 6.83
N GLU A 51 -3.63 2.45 6.60
CA GLU A 51 -3.51 3.06 5.27
C GLU A 51 -2.05 3.39 4.97
N LEU A 52 -1.60 2.98 3.78
CA LEU A 52 -0.26 3.21 3.28
C LEU A 52 -0.35 4.11 2.05
N PHE A 53 0.44 5.18 2.02
CA PHE A 53 0.51 6.11 0.90
C PHE A 53 1.90 6.04 0.27
N VAL A 54 1.97 5.58 -0.97
CA VAL A 54 3.23 5.46 -1.71
C VAL A 54 3.41 6.61 -2.68
N GLN A 55 4.59 7.22 -2.68
CA GLN A 55 5.03 8.13 -3.72
C GLN A 55 6.09 7.45 -4.56
N PHE A 56 5.87 7.40 -5.88
CA PHE A 56 6.83 6.81 -6.81
C PHE A 56 7.92 7.79 -7.21
N GLU A 57 9.10 7.27 -7.52
CA GLU A 57 10.16 8.03 -8.19
C GLU A 57 9.70 8.50 -9.57
N THR A 58 10.16 9.68 -9.97
CA THR A 58 9.89 10.23 -11.30
C THR A 58 11.20 10.41 -12.06
N VAL A 59 11.20 10.01 -13.33
CA VAL A 59 12.32 10.17 -14.24
C VAL A 59 11.90 11.01 -15.44
N ARG A 60 12.83 11.86 -15.90
CA ARG A 60 12.63 12.65 -17.12
C ARG A 60 12.98 11.79 -18.32
N ARG A 61 11.99 11.45 -19.13
CA ARG A 61 12.18 10.78 -20.42
C ARG A 61 11.88 11.73 -21.55
N ILE A 62 12.76 11.77 -22.53
CA ILE A 62 12.48 12.44 -23.80
C ILE A 62 11.58 11.52 -24.60
N SER A 63 10.32 11.91 -24.73
CA SER A 63 9.34 11.21 -25.55
C SER A 63 9.22 11.93 -26.90
N ARG A 64 9.04 11.16 -27.98
CA ARG A 64 8.69 11.73 -29.29
C ARG A 64 7.21 12.09 -29.28
N GLY A 65 6.92 13.38 -29.07
CA GLY A 65 5.62 13.95 -29.36
C GLY A 65 5.46 14.20 -30.87
N ARG A 66 4.22 14.47 -31.28
CA ARG A 66 3.93 14.98 -32.62
C ARG A 66 3.27 16.34 -32.51
N PHE A 67 3.96 17.39 -32.94
CA PHE A 67 3.35 18.69 -33.19
C PHE A 67 2.59 18.62 -34.52
N LEU A 68 1.32 19.06 -34.54
CA LEU A 68 0.43 18.95 -35.70
C LEU A 68 0.24 17.51 -36.26
N ARG A 69 0.40 16.46 -35.45
CA ARG A 69 0.22 15.03 -35.84
C ARG A 69 1.21 14.50 -36.91
N ILE A 70 2.10 15.35 -37.45
CA ILE A 70 3.08 15.00 -38.49
C ILE A 70 4.52 15.43 -38.16
N ILE A 71 4.74 16.47 -37.33
CA ILE A 71 6.08 16.97 -37.03
C ILE A 71 6.59 16.30 -35.75
N PRO A 72 7.63 15.43 -35.81
CA PRO A 72 8.19 14.82 -34.62
C PRO A 72 8.86 15.91 -33.78
N TRP A 73 8.44 16.03 -32.53
CA TRP A 73 8.98 16.98 -31.57
C TRP A 73 9.39 16.25 -30.30
N ASN A 74 10.54 16.61 -29.73
CA ASN A 74 10.98 16.03 -28.47
C ASN A 74 10.27 16.73 -27.31
N VAL A 75 9.49 15.97 -26.54
CA VAL A 75 8.83 16.46 -25.33
C VAL A 75 9.47 15.79 -24.14
N LEU A 76 10.05 16.60 -23.24
CA LEU A 76 10.47 16.14 -21.92
C LEU A 76 9.21 15.80 -21.11
N ARG A 77 9.07 14.54 -20.72
CA ARG A 77 7.98 14.06 -19.89
C ARG A 77 8.54 13.51 -18.60
N GLU A 78 7.95 13.92 -17.48
CA GLU A 78 8.19 13.26 -16.20
C GLU A 78 7.28 12.04 -16.13
N GLU A 79 7.89 10.85 -16.08
CA GLU A 79 7.20 9.58 -15.99
C GLU A 79 7.55 8.91 -14.65
N LYS A 80 6.54 8.33 -14.00
CA LYS A 80 6.76 7.54 -12.80
C LYS A 80 7.52 6.27 -13.17
N VAL A 81 8.49 5.90 -12.34
CA VAL A 81 9.29 4.66 -12.52
C VAL A 81 8.45 3.43 -12.19
N GLN A 82 7.39 3.58 -11.40
CA GLN A 82 6.53 2.50 -10.93
C GLN A 82 5.06 2.93 -10.81
N SER A 83 4.14 1.97 -10.66
CA SER A 83 2.70 2.18 -10.46
C SER A 83 2.12 1.21 -9.42
N LEU A 84 0.87 1.43 -8.98
CA LEU A 84 0.16 0.50 -8.09
C LEU A 84 -0.01 -0.89 -8.72
N ALA A 85 -0.34 -0.98 -10.00
CA ALA A 85 -0.42 -2.26 -10.72
C ALA A 85 0.94 -2.99 -10.75
N GLY A 86 2.05 -2.26 -10.94
CA GLY A 86 3.38 -2.85 -10.85
C GLY A 86 3.76 -3.33 -9.44
N LEU A 87 3.25 -2.65 -8.39
CA LEU A 87 3.40 -3.13 -7.02
C LEU A 87 2.57 -4.40 -6.76
N GLU A 88 1.35 -4.49 -7.28
CA GLU A 88 0.52 -5.70 -7.19
C GLU A 88 1.23 -6.93 -7.78
N GLU A 89 1.80 -6.79 -8.99
CA GLU A 89 2.58 -7.87 -9.62
C GLU A 89 3.78 -8.27 -8.75
N ALA A 90 4.48 -7.30 -8.18
CA ALA A 90 5.62 -7.54 -7.30
C ALA A 90 5.19 -8.27 -6.02
N PHE A 91 4.12 -7.83 -5.36
CA PHE A 91 3.59 -8.45 -4.14
C PHE A 91 3.11 -9.87 -4.34
N THR A 92 2.47 -10.16 -5.48
CA THR A 92 2.00 -11.50 -5.83
C THR A 92 3.13 -12.53 -5.82
N SER A 93 4.35 -12.09 -6.14
CA SER A 93 5.54 -12.96 -6.17
C SER A 93 6.21 -13.14 -4.80
N VAL A 94 5.77 -12.41 -3.77
CA VAL A 94 6.33 -12.50 -2.40
C VAL A 94 5.52 -13.49 -1.58
N PRO A 95 6.11 -14.60 -1.09
CA PRO A 95 5.38 -15.69 -0.43
C PRO A 95 4.50 -15.27 0.74
N ASP A 96 4.96 -14.32 1.57
CA ASP A 96 4.27 -13.88 2.78
C ASP A 96 3.33 -12.68 2.56
N VAL A 97 3.24 -12.17 1.32
CA VAL A 97 2.33 -11.10 0.93
C VAL A 97 1.25 -11.64 0.00
N GLY A 98 1.64 -12.23 -1.12
CA GLY A 98 0.74 -12.76 -2.12
C GLY A 98 -0.12 -11.71 -2.84
N PRO A 99 -1.10 -12.14 -3.64
CA PRO A 99 -1.99 -11.24 -4.36
C PRO A 99 -2.89 -10.47 -3.39
N PRO A 100 -3.30 -9.24 -3.76
CA PRO A 100 -4.27 -8.47 -2.99
C PRO A 100 -5.66 -9.08 -3.06
N ASP A 101 -6.47 -8.80 -2.04
CA ASP A 101 -7.88 -9.19 -2.00
C ASP A 101 -8.74 -8.28 -2.88
N TYR A 102 -8.26 -7.07 -3.18
CA TYR A 102 -8.85 -6.15 -4.15
C TYR A 102 -7.80 -5.19 -4.72
N SER A 103 -7.88 -4.88 -6.01
CA SER A 103 -7.07 -3.83 -6.64
C SER A 103 -7.85 -3.06 -7.72
N ASP A 104 -7.54 -1.77 -7.83
CA ASP A 104 -7.92 -0.91 -8.95
C ASP A 104 -6.82 0.14 -9.21
N ASP A 105 -7.05 1.06 -10.17
CA ASP A 105 -6.08 2.09 -10.53
C ASP A 105 -5.68 3.03 -9.39
N GLY A 106 -6.49 3.13 -8.32
CA GLY A 106 -6.28 4.06 -7.21
C GLY A 106 -5.96 3.40 -5.88
N MET A 107 -6.19 2.09 -5.72
CA MET A 107 -6.05 1.41 -4.45
C MET A 107 -5.73 -0.08 -4.62
N VAL A 108 -4.84 -0.59 -3.76
CA VAL A 108 -4.65 -2.02 -3.50
C VAL A 108 -5.06 -2.31 -2.06
N GLN A 109 -5.78 -3.41 -1.81
CA GLN A 109 -6.29 -3.76 -0.49
C GLN A 109 -6.01 -5.23 -0.14
N TYR A 110 -5.64 -5.44 1.12
CA TYR A 110 -5.46 -6.73 1.74
C TYR A 110 -6.34 -6.87 2.98
N LEU A 111 -6.92 -8.05 3.17
CA LEU A 111 -7.65 -8.43 4.35
C LEU A 111 -7.08 -9.75 4.88
N ARG A 112 -6.38 -9.69 6.01
CA ARG A 112 -5.82 -10.85 6.69
C ARG A 112 -6.63 -11.13 7.94
N ALA A 113 -6.92 -12.40 8.18
CA ALA A 113 -7.64 -12.83 9.38
C ALA A 113 -6.91 -14.00 10.03
N GLU A 114 -6.61 -13.84 11.31
CA GLU A 114 -5.93 -14.84 12.13
C GLU A 114 -6.74 -15.12 13.39
N ARG A 115 -6.63 -16.35 13.90
CA ARG A 115 -7.22 -16.73 15.19
C ARG A 115 -6.10 -16.83 16.22
N ILE A 116 -6.13 -15.94 17.20
CA ILE A 116 -5.10 -15.85 18.24
C ILE A 116 -5.61 -16.50 19.53
N ILE A 117 -4.76 -17.32 20.15
CA ILE A 117 -4.98 -17.91 21.47
C ILE A 117 -3.83 -17.46 22.37
N PRO A 118 -4.02 -16.45 23.24
CA PRO A 118 -2.99 -16.03 24.18
C PRO A 118 -2.63 -17.16 25.15
N ALA A 119 -1.35 -17.26 25.53
CA ALA A 119 -0.85 -18.34 26.38
C ALA A 119 -1.54 -18.46 27.76
N TYR A 120 -2.15 -17.39 28.24
CA TYR A 120 -2.83 -17.29 29.53
C TYR A 120 -4.36 -17.14 29.43
N GLN A 121 -4.94 -17.29 28.23
CA GLN A 121 -6.37 -17.08 27.99
C GLN A 121 -6.99 -18.32 27.35
N THR A 122 -8.11 -18.80 27.89
CA THR A 122 -8.82 -19.99 27.36
C THR A 122 -9.67 -19.67 26.13
N LYS A 123 -10.02 -18.40 25.93
CA LYS A 123 -10.82 -17.93 24.80
C LYS A 123 -9.93 -17.33 23.71
N ALA A 124 -10.02 -17.91 22.52
CA ALA A 124 -9.45 -17.34 21.31
C ALA A 124 -10.18 -16.04 20.92
N TYR A 125 -9.47 -15.10 20.31
CA TYR A 125 -10.08 -13.97 19.60
C TYR A 125 -9.65 -13.99 18.13
N LYS A 126 -10.44 -13.32 17.29
CA LYS A 126 -10.12 -13.15 15.87
C LYS A 126 -9.36 -11.84 15.68
N LEU A 127 -8.14 -11.89 15.15
CA LEU A 127 -7.45 -10.71 14.65
C LEU A 127 -7.82 -10.54 13.18
N ILE A 128 -8.22 -9.34 12.79
CA ILE A 128 -8.46 -8.97 11.42
C ILE A 128 -7.59 -7.75 11.14
N GLU A 129 -6.78 -7.82 10.10
CA GLU A 129 -5.92 -6.75 9.65
C GLU A 129 -6.32 -6.36 8.23
N LEU A 130 -6.82 -5.15 8.08
CA LEU A 130 -7.14 -4.52 6.81
C LEU A 130 -6.05 -3.52 6.46
N VAL A 131 -5.43 -3.69 5.30
CA VAL A 131 -4.41 -2.75 4.82
C VAL A 131 -4.83 -2.22 3.45
N ARG A 132 -4.87 -0.90 3.31
CA ARG A 132 -5.13 -0.22 2.04
C ARG A 132 -3.89 0.55 1.62
N LEU A 133 -3.47 0.37 0.39
CA LEU A 133 -2.36 1.04 -0.23
C LEU A 133 -2.89 1.99 -1.31
N TYR A 134 -2.50 3.25 -1.23
CA TYR A 134 -2.87 4.30 -2.17
C TYR A 134 -1.63 4.95 -2.74
N GLU A 135 -1.76 5.56 -3.92
CA GLU A 135 -0.76 6.54 -4.34
C GLU A 135 -0.92 7.83 -3.53
N ALA A 136 0.19 8.43 -3.10
CA ALA A 136 0.22 9.69 -2.36
C ALA A 136 -0.55 10.80 -3.09
N GLY A 137 -1.42 11.50 -2.36
CA GLY A 137 -2.33 12.51 -2.91
C GLY A 137 -3.70 11.98 -3.31
N THR A 138 -3.91 10.66 -3.30
CA THR A 138 -5.25 10.05 -3.41
C THR A 138 -6.02 10.29 -2.12
N ILE A 139 -7.29 10.71 -2.23
CA ILE A 139 -8.18 10.85 -1.07
C ILE A 139 -8.63 9.45 -0.66
N PRO A 140 -8.39 9.02 0.61
CA PRO A 140 -8.82 7.72 1.08
C PRO A 140 -10.32 7.51 0.88
N ARG A 141 -10.70 6.32 0.40
CA ARG A 141 -12.11 5.95 0.29
C ARG A 141 -12.59 5.63 1.71
N ARG A 142 -13.27 6.58 2.33
CA ARG A 142 -13.94 6.36 3.61
C ARG A 142 -15.20 5.57 3.31
N ASP A 143 -15.28 4.35 3.82
CA ASP A 143 -16.52 3.58 3.82
C ASP A 143 -17.53 4.36 4.66
N SER A 144 -18.58 4.86 3.99
CA SER A 144 -19.72 5.57 4.57
C SER A 144 -20.65 4.64 5.32
#